data_AF-A0A248TEP8-F1
#
_entry.id   AF-A0A248TEP8-F1
#
_cell.length_a   1.000
_cell.length_b   1.000
_cell.length_c   1.000
_cell.angle_alpha   90.00
_cell.angle_beta   90.00
_cell.angle_gamma   90.00
#
_symmetry.space_group_name_H-M   'P 1'
#
loop_
_entity.id
_entity.type
_entity.pdbx_description
1 polymer ?
#
loop_
_entity_poly.entity_id
_entity_poly.type
_entity_poly.pdbx_seq_one_letter_code
_entity_poly.pdbx_strand_id
1 'polypeptide(L)'
;MDERNDLIGDMLKSKKSTPLPGQGKPLPKGYLQRDIFQNFQKVAKDAGYLPPWLTLQKEIAVLVHQAQSKQDIATINEKIKKYNSICPPQMQRYPISLEGLEKAKTLW
;
A
#
# COMPACT_ATOMS: atom_id res chain seq x y z
N MET A 1 -12.47 -12.35 -42.02
CA MET A 1 -11.61 -12.64 -40.86
C MET A 1 -11.26 -11.31 -40.26
N ASP A 2 -11.76 -11.01 -39.06
CA ASP A 2 -11.50 -9.73 -38.40
C ASP A 2 -10.01 -9.60 -38.05
N GLU A 3 -9.31 -8.72 -38.77
CA GLU A 3 -8.00 -8.18 -38.40
C GLU A 3 -8.19 -7.39 -37.10
N ARG A 4 -8.13 -8.08 -35.96
CA ARG A 4 -8.07 -7.41 -34.66
C ARG A 4 -6.74 -6.68 -34.59
N ASN A 5 -6.81 -5.35 -34.66
CA ASN A 5 -5.68 -4.45 -34.50
C ASN A 5 -5.05 -4.69 -33.12
N ASP A 6 -3.99 -5.51 -33.07
CA ASP A 6 -3.31 -5.86 -31.82
C ASP A 6 -2.37 -4.73 -31.40
N LEU A 7 -2.98 -3.69 -30.83
CA LEU A 7 -2.30 -2.50 -30.33
C LEU A 7 -1.19 -2.87 -29.33
N ILE A 8 -1.39 -3.93 -28.53
CA ILE A 8 -0.39 -4.42 -27.57
C ILE A 8 0.80 -5.04 -28.32
N GLY A 9 0.52 -5.88 -29.31
CA GLY A 9 1.53 -6.48 -30.19
C GLY A 9 2.36 -5.43 -30.94
N ASP A 10 1.73 -4.39 -31.47
CA ASP A 10 2.43 -3.33 -32.19
C ASP A 10 3.26 -2.41 -31.27
N MET A 11 2.79 -2.15 -30.04
CA MET A 11 3.58 -1.50 -28.99
C MET A 11 4.78 -2.34 -28.55
N LEU A 12 4.68 -3.67 -28.54
CA LEU A 12 5.78 -4.57 -28.21
C LEU A 12 6.80 -4.68 -29.35
N LYS A 13 6.37 -4.65 -30.62
CA LYS A 13 7.26 -4.66 -31.79
C LYS A 13 8.11 -3.38 -31.89
N SER A 14 7.56 -2.24 -31.49
CA SER A 14 8.26 -0.94 -31.56
C SER A 14 9.31 -0.74 -30.46
N LYS A 15 9.19 -1.43 -29.31
CA LYS A 15 10.22 -1.44 -28.27
C LYS A 15 11.19 -2.61 -28.49
N LYS A 16 12.45 -2.31 -28.83
CA LYS A 16 13.54 -3.29 -28.71
C LYS A 16 13.60 -3.77 -27.26
N SER A 17 13.16 -4.99 -27.01
CA SER A 17 13.17 -5.64 -25.70
C SER A 17 14.63 -5.79 -25.26
N THR A 18 15.12 -4.88 -24.42
CA THR A 18 16.43 -5.02 -23.80
C THR A 18 16.36 -6.15 -22.78
N PRO A 19 17.25 -7.15 -22.84
CA PRO A 19 17.22 -8.25 -21.89
C PRO A 19 17.41 -7.73 -20.47
N LEU A 20 16.37 -7.85 -19.65
CA LEU A 20 16.42 -7.46 -18.25
C LEU A 20 17.03 -8.60 -17.41
N PRO A 21 17.80 -8.30 -16.36
CA PRO A 21 18.33 -9.32 -15.46
C PRO A 21 17.18 -10.12 -14.84
N GLY A 22 17.14 -11.42 -15.12
CA GLY A 22 16.09 -12.32 -14.62
C GLY A 22 14.94 -12.62 -15.59
N GLN A 23 14.95 -12.06 -16.80
CA GLN A 23 13.97 -12.40 -17.84
C GLN A 23 14.01 -13.90 -18.17
N GLY A 24 12.84 -14.55 -18.14
CA GLY A 24 12.68 -15.99 -18.40
C GLY A 24 13.09 -16.90 -17.23
N LYS A 25 13.65 -16.36 -16.13
CA LYS A 25 13.94 -17.16 -14.94
C LYS A 25 12.66 -17.40 -14.13
N PRO A 26 12.48 -18.58 -13.54
CA PRO A 26 11.35 -18.84 -12.65
C PRO A 26 11.39 -17.89 -11.45
N LEU A 27 10.21 -17.45 -11.00
CA LEU A 27 10.11 -16.65 -9.77
C LEU A 27 10.69 -17.46 -8.59
N PRO A 28 11.39 -16.80 -7.65
CA PRO A 28 11.92 -17.47 -6.47
C PRO A 28 10.79 -18.16 -5.69
N LYS A 29 11.01 -19.40 -5.23
CA LYS A 29 9.98 -20.21 -4.52
C LYS A 29 9.34 -19.46 -3.33
N GLY A 30 10.12 -18.65 -2.62
CA GLY A 30 9.63 -17.85 -1.49
C GLY A 30 8.75 -16.66 -1.87
N TYR A 31 8.77 -16.20 -3.12
CA TYR A 31 7.92 -15.10 -3.60
C TYR A 31 6.47 -15.55 -3.76
N LEU A 32 6.26 -16.81 -4.19
CA LEU A 32 4.94 -17.42 -4.35
C LEU A 32 4.30 -17.83 -3.02
N GLN A 33 5.11 -18.02 -1.97
CA GLN A 33 4.63 -18.39 -0.63
C GLN A 33 4.19 -17.20 0.22
N ARG A 34 4.57 -15.99 -0.18
CA ARG A 34 4.35 -14.77 0.58
C ARG A 34 3.22 -13.96 -0.03
N ASP A 35 2.41 -13.37 0.84
CA ASP A 35 1.39 -12.43 0.40
C ASP A 35 2.02 -11.18 -0.22
N ILE A 36 1.25 -10.47 -1.07
CA ILE A 36 1.75 -9.31 -1.83
C ILE A 36 2.42 -8.27 -0.91
N PHE A 37 1.83 -8.04 0.26
CA PHE A 37 2.37 -7.11 1.25
C PHE A 37 3.70 -7.56 1.86
N GLN A 38 3.86 -8.87 2.12
CA GLN A 38 5.10 -9.43 2.66
C GLN A 38 6.24 -9.34 1.64
N ASN A 39 5.92 -9.52 0.36
CA ASN A 39 6.87 -9.30 -0.73
C ASN A 39 7.27 -7.82 -0.84
N PHE A 40 6.29 -6.91 -0.78
CA PHE A 40 6.58 -5.46 -0.78
C PHE A 40 7.47 -5.05 0.39
N GLN A 41 7.16 -5.48 1.62
CA GLN A 41 7.96 -5.15 2.80
C GLN A 41 9.41 -5.62 2.66
N LYS A 42 9.62 -6.83 2.11
CA LYS A 42 10.95 -7.37 1.87
C LYS A 42 11.72 -6.48 0.88
N VAL A 43 11.11 -6.17 -0.26
CA VAL A 43 11.72 -5.33 -1.30
C VAL A 43 12.00 -3.92 -0.77
N ALA A 44 11.07 -3.32 -0.04
CA ALA A 44 11.24 -2.00 0.55
C ALA A 44 12.39 -1.99 1.58
N LYS A 45 12.49 -3.00 2.45
CA LYS A 45 13.61 -3.15 3.40
C LYS A 45 14.94 -3.36 2.68
N ASP A 46 14.99 -4.25 1.70
CA ASP A 46 16.19 -4.55 0.92
C ASP A 46 16.69 -3.31 0.15
N ALA A 47 15.77 -2.40 -0.22
CA ALA A 47 16.07 -1.13 -0.87
C ALA A 47 16.31 0.05 0.10
N GLY A 48 16.22 -0.15 1.42
CA GLY A 48 16.31 0.91 2.42
C GLY A 48 15.17 1.94 2.36
N TYR A 49 14.04 1.59 1.75
CA TYR A 49 12.89 2.47 1.55
C TYR A 49 11.92 2.39 2.74
N LEU A 50 11.61 3.53 3.35
CA LEU A 50 10.58 3.66 4.37
C LEU A 50 9.33 4.33 3.75
N PRO A 51 8.24 3.58 3.54
CA PRO A 51 7.01 4.15 3.00
C PRO A 51 6.47 5.29 3.89
N PRO A 52 6.07 6.44 3.32
CA PRO A 52 5.61 7.59 4.09
C PRO A 52 4.34 7.31 4.92
N TRP A 53 3.52 6.34 4.49
CA TRP A 53 2.32 5.93 5.23
C TRP A 53 2.62 5.27 6.58
N LEU A 54 3.80 4.67 6.77
CA LEU A 54 4.18 4.07 8.05
C LEU A 54 4.43 5.14 9.11
N THR A 55 4.98 6.28 8.71
CA THR A 55 5.14 7.45 9.59
C THR A 55 3.77 7.99 10.01
N LEU A 56 2.86 8.18 9.05
CA LEU A 56 1.49 8.60 9.34
C LEU A 56 0.75 7.57 10.21
N GLN A 57 0.97 6.28 10.00
CA GLN A 57 0.34 5.23 10.79
C GLN A 57 0.73 5.34 12.27
N LYS A 58 2.03 5.53 12.57
CA LYS A 58 2.50 5.72 13.95
C LYS A 58 1.94 7.01 14.57
N GLU A 59 1.90 8.09 13.79
CA GLU A 59 1.34 9.35 14.25
C GLU A 59 -0.15 9.23 14.58
N ILE A 60 -0.93 8.57 13.72
CA ILE A 60 -2.35 8.30 13.95
C ILE A 60 -2.52 7.44 15.21
N ALA A 61 -1.72 6.38 15.39
CA ALA A 61 -1.81 5.52 16.57
C ALA A 61 -1.61 6.31 17.88
N VAL A 62 -0.63 7.20 17.94
CA VAL A 62 -0.40 8.07 19.11
C VAL A 62 -1.60 8.99 19.34
N LEU A 63 -2.13 9.62 18.29
CA LEU A 63 -3.27 10.52 18.40
C LEU A 63 -4.55 9.81 18.83
N VAL A 64 -4.79 8.59 18.33
CA VAL A 64 -5.94 7.76 18.73
C VAL A 64 -5.90 7.42 20.22
N HIS A 65 -4.71 7.17 20.77
CA HIS A 65 -4.54 6.91 22.21
C HIS A 65 -4.74 8.17 23.06
N GLN A 66 -4.42 9.35 22.53
CA GLN A 66 -4.54 10.64 23.23
C GLN A 66 -5.90 11.32 23.04
N ALA A 67 -6.68 10.91 22.05
CA ALA A 67 -7.97 11.53 21.72
C ALA A 67 -8.96 11.41 22.89
N GLN A 68 -9.60 12.53 23.23
CA GLN A 68 -10.70 12.57 24.21
C GLN A 68 -11.92 13.35 23.71
N SER A 69 -11.74 14.22 22.72
CA SER A 69 -12.77 15.12 22.22
C SER A 69 -13.24 14.79 20.79
N LYS A 70 -14.40 15.36 20.40
CA LYS A 70 -14.90 15.32 19.02
C LYS A 70 -13.94 15.99 18.02
N GLN A 71 -13.23 17.03 18.46
CA GLN A 71 -12.30 17.77 17.60
C GLN A 71 -11.06 16.93 17.28
N ASP A 72 -10.52 16.21 18.26
CA ASP A 72 -9.36 15.32 18.05
C ASP A 72 -9.67 14.25 17.00
N ILE A 73 -10.88 13.68 17.06
CA ILE A 73 -11.34 12.66 16.11
C ILE A 73 -11.46 13.22 14.70
N ALA A 74 -11.93 14.48 14.54
CA ALA A 74 -11.99 15.11 13.23
C ALA A 74 -10.58 15.23 12.62
N THR A 75 -9.60 15.69 13.40
CA THR A 75 -8.20 15.79 12.98
C THR A 75 -7.59 14.41 12.66
N ILE A 76 -7.88 13.40 13.47
CA ILE A 76 -7.45 12.02 13.22
C ILE A 76 -8.03 11.50 11.91
N ASN A 77 -9.32 11.73 11.65
CA ASN A 77 -9.98 11.28 10.42
C ASN A 77 -9.41 11.96 9.16
N GLU A 78 -9.00 13.22 9.24
CA GLU A 78 -8.26 13.87 8.15
C GLU A 78 -6.91 13.19 7.89
N LYS A 79 -6.19 12.81 8.95
CA LYS A 79 -4.93 12.05 8.80
C LYS A 79 -5.16 10.64 8.26
N ILE A 80 -6.23 9.96 8.66
CA ILE A 80 -6.63 8.66 8.09
C ILE A 80 -6.92 8.79 6.60
N LYS A 81 -7.60 9.86 6.17
CA LYS A 81 -7.84 10.13 4.74
C LYS A 81 -6.54 10.30 3.96
N LYS A 82 -5.59 11.07 4.51
CA LYS A 82 -4.25 11.22 3.92
C LYS A 82 -3.52 9.87 3.87
N TYR A 83 -3.52 9.11 4.96
CA TYR A 83 -2.96 7.75 5.01
C TYR A 83 -3.56 6.85 3.93
N ASN A 84 -4.89 6.82 3.79
CA ASN A 84 -5.57 5.98 2.79
C ASN A 84 -5.24 6.38 1.33
N SER A 85 -4.97 7.66 1.07
CA SER A 85 -4.61 8.13 -0.28
C SER A 85 -3.24 7.65 -0.76
N ILE A 86 -2.33 7.33 0.16
CA ILE A 86 -0.99 6.84 -0.16
C ILE A 86 -0.85 5.34 0.06
N CYS A 87 -1.58 4.79 1.04
CA CYS A 87 -1.51 3.39 1.46
C CYS A 87 -2.09 2.44 0.40
N PRO A 88 -1.54 1.22 0.25
CA PRO A 88 -2.11 0.20 -0.62
C PRO A 88 -3.56 -0.12 -0.21
N PRO A 89 -4.46 -0.44 -1.17
CA PRO A 89 -5.89 -0.66 -0.91
C PRO A 89 -6.18 -1.65 0.22
N GLN A 90 -5.43 -2.76 0.28
CA GLN A 90 -5.57 -3.80 1.31
C GLN A 90 -5.27 -3.34 2.75
N MET A 91 -4.65 -2.18 2.93
CA MET A 91 -4.22 -1.66 4.23
C MET A 91 -4.93 -0.34 4.61
N GLN A 92 -5.87 0.11 3.77
CA GLN A 92 -6.69 1.28 4.07
C GLN A 92 -7.56 1.01 5.30
N ARG A 93 -7.84 2.07 6.07
CA ARG A 93 -8.61 2.00 7.32
C ARG A 93 -9.86 2.88 7.24
N TYR A 94 -10.92 2.47 7.92
CA TYR A 94 -12.12 3.29 8.04
C TYR A 94 -11.91 4.48 9.00
N PRO A 95 -12.66 5.58 8.82
CA PRO A 95 -12.70 6.67 9.79
C PRO A 95 -13.23 6.20 11.15
N ILE A 96 -12.80 6.87 12.22
CA ILE A 96 -13.12 6.57 13.62
C ILE A 96 -14.29 7.45 14.07
N SER A 97 -15.19 6.87 14.87
CA SER A 97 -16.24 7.58 15.61
C SER A 97 -15.92 7.61 17.11
N LEU A 98 -16.57 8.51 17.86
CA LEU A 98 -16.37 8.63 19.31
C LEU A 98 -16.75 7.36 20.07
N GLU A 99 -17.85 6.73 19.67
CA GLU A 99 -18.34 5.47 20.24
C GLU A 99 -17.39 4.31 19.93
N GLY A 100 -16.67 4.38 18.81
CA GLY A 100 -15.70 3.39 18.37
C GLY A 100 -14.27 3.63 18.84
N LEU A 101 -14.01 4.67 19.65
CA LEU A 101 -12.65 5.08 20.01
C LEU A 101 -11.89 3.99 20.76
N GLU A 102 -12.53 3.30 21.69
CA GLU A 102 -11.89 2.21 22.44
C GLU A 102 -11.52 1.02 21.53
N LYS A 103 -12.38 0.69 20.56
CA LYS A 103 -12.04 -0.32 19.54
C LYS A 103 -10.92 0.16 18.62
N ALA A 104 -10.88 1.45 18.31
CA ALA A 104 -9.86 2.04 17.47
C ALA A 104 -8.47 2.00 18.16
N LYS A 105 -8.38 2.24 19.46
CA LYS A 105 -7.13 2.12 20.24
C LYS A 105 -6.53 0.72 20.15
N THR A 106 -7.35 -0.33 20.11
CA THR A 106 -6.85 -1.71 19.96
C THR A 106 -6.41 -2.05 18.54
N LEU A 107 -6.97 -1.35 17.53
CA LEU A 107 -6.72 -1.63 16.10
C LEU A 107 -5.55 -0.86 15.50
N TRP A 108 -5.21 0.29 16.10
CA TRP A 108 -4.16 1.22 15.67
C TRP A 108 -2.91 1.10 16.53
#